data_AF-R0KXU1-F1
#
_entry.id   AF-R0KXU1-F1
#
_cell.length_a   1.000
_cell.length_b   1.000
_cell.length_c   1.000
_cell.angle_alpha   90.00
_cell.angle_beta   90.00
_cell.angle_gamma   90.00
#
_symmetry.space_group_name_H-M   'P 1'
#
loop_
_entity.id
_entity.type
_entity.pdbx_description
1 polymer ?
#
loop_
_entity_poly.entity_id
_entity_poly.type
_entity_poly.pdbx_seq_one_letter_code
_entity_poly.pdbx_strand_id
1 'polypeptide(L)' 'RKIRMIRADLYLETFASDRSHMKDADGKWQKPPPSYPCIETA' A
#
# COMPACT_ATOMS: atom_id res chain seq x y z
N ARG A 1 11.87 -14.24 -12.09
CA ARG A 1 10.60 -13.49 -11.96
C ARG A 1 9.56 -14.45 -11.38
N LYS A 2 8.88 -14.09 -10.29
CA LYS A 2 7.79 -14.89 -9.71
C LYS A 2 6.55 -14.01 -9.67
N ILE A 3 5.37 -14.59 -9.87
CA ILE A 3 4.09 -13.88 -9.88
C ILE A 3 3.26 -14.37 -8.70
N ARG A 4 2.74 -13.43 -7.91
CA ARG A 4 1.73 -13.71 -6.89
C ARG A 4 0.37 -13.35 -7.47
N MET A 5 -0.40 -14.36 -7.87
CA MET A 5 -1.77 -14.17 -8.35
C MET A 5 -2.73 -14.17 -7.16
N ILE A 6 -3.54 -13.13 -7.04
CA ILE A 6 -4.55 -12.97 -5.96
C ILE A 6 -5.87 -12.65 -6.65
N ARG A 7 -6.97 -13.27 -6.21
CA ARG A 7 -8.30 -12.92 -6.69
C ARG A 7 -8.64 -11.48 -6.30
N ALA A 8 -9.42 -10.80 -7.14
CA ALA A 8 -9.75 -9.39 -6.94
C ALA A 8 -10.52 -9.14 -5.64
N ASP A 9 -11.51 -9.98 -5.34
CA ASP A 9 -12.31 -9.87 -4.12
C ASP A 9 -11.46 -10.03 -2.86
N LEU A 10 -10.59 -11.05 -2.84
CA LEU A 10 -9.67 -11.26 -1.73
C LEU A 10 -8.68 -10.09 -1.57
N TYR A 11 -8.20 -9.51 -2.68
CA TYR A 11 -7.31 -8.35 -2.61
C TYR A 11 -8.03 -7.13 -2.01
N LEU A 12 -9.28 -6.87 -2.39
CA LEU A 12 -10.06 -5.76 -1.83
C LEU A 12 -10.40 -5.98 -0.35
N GLU A 13 -10.62 -7.22 0.06
CA GLU A 13 -10.95 -7.56 1.46
C GLU A 13 -9.72 -7.50 2.39
N THR A 14 -8.53 -7.86 1.88
CA THR A 14 -7.36 -8.12 2.74
C THR A 14 -6.19 -7.16 2.53
N PHE A 15 -6.20 -6.34 1.48
CA PHE A 15 -5.09 -5.43 1.22
C PHE A 15 -5.18 -4.18 2.10
N ALA A 16 -4.13 -3.93 2.88
CA ALA A 16 -3.92 -2.70 3.62
C ALA A 16 -2.50 -2.15 3.38
N SER A 17 -2.38 -0.82 3.32
CA SER A 17 -1.09 -0.14 3.29
C SER A 17 -1.18 1.23 3.94
N ASP A 18 -0.42 1.39 5.03
CA ASP A 18 -0.17 2.66 5.72
C ASP A 18 0.81 3.59 4.96
N ARG A 19 1.36 3.10 3.83
CA ARG A 19 2.37 3.75 2.98
C ARG A 19 3.69 4.06 3.68
N SER A 20 3.95 3.53 4.88
CA SER A 20 5.17 3.84 5.68
C SER A 20 6.46 3.47 4.95
N HIS A 21 6.45 2.39 4.16
CA HIS A 21 7.59 1.96 3.34
C HIS A 21 8.03 2.97 2.27
N MET A 22 7.21 3.97 1.95
CA MET A 22 7.53 5.03 0.99
C MET A 22 8.19 6.25 1.66
N LYS A 23 8.34 6.25 2.98
CA LYS A 23 9.13 7.25 3.71
C LYS A 23 10.58 6.79 3.81
N ASP A 24 11.51 7.71 3.66
CA ASP A 24 12.93 7.46 3.93
C ASP A 24 13.25 7.52 5.43
N ALA A 25 14.53 7.36 5.78
CA ALA A 25 15.01 7.41 7.16
C ALA A 25 14.78 8.78 7.83
N ASP A 26 14.66 9.85 7.05
CA ASP A 26 14.38 11.21 7.50
C ASP A 26 12.86 11.51 7.56
N GLY A 27 12.02 10.51 7.24
CA GLY A 27 10.57 10.64 7.21
C GLY A 27 10.02 11.37 5.98
N LYS A 28 10.87 11.71 4.99
CA LYS A 28 10.45 12.35 3.75
C LYS A 28 9.91 11.31 2.78
N TRP A 29 8.93 11.73 1.98
CA TRP A 29 8.32 10.87 0.97
C TRP A 29 9.25 10.70 -0.23
N GLN A 30 9.58 9.45 -0.58
CA GLN A 30 10.33 9.13 -1.79
C GLN A 30 9.56 9.53 -3.06
N LYS A 31 8.22 9.45 -3.00
CA LYS A 31 7.27 9.93 -4.01
C LYS A 31 6.03 10.49 -3.31
N PRO A 32 5.36 11.51 -3.88
CA PRO A 32 4.16 12.06 -3.28
C PRO A 32 3.10 10.96 -3.13
N PRO A 33 2.47 10.81 -1.95
CA PRO A 33 1.43 9.82 -1.77
C PRO A 33 0.18 10.21 -2.59
N PRO A 34 -0.65 9.23 -2.97
CA PRO A 34 -1.96 9.53 -3.54
C PRO A 34 -2.82 10.39 -2.59
N SER A 35 -3.69 11.22 -3.15
CA SER A 35 -4.52 12.16 -2.39
C SER A 35 -5.65 11.52 -1.58
N TYR A 36 -6.06 10.30 -1.92
CA TYR A 36 -7.04 9.54 -1.14
C TYR A 36 -6.39 8.96 0.14
N PRO A 37 -7.19 8.68 1.19
CA PRO A 37 -6.70 8.07 2.43
C PRO A 37 -5.95 6.75 2.23
N CYS A 38 -5.22 6.28 3.24
CA CYS A 38 -4.62 4.96 3.20
C CYS A 38 -5.68 3.88 2.99
N ILE A 39 -5.31 2.80 2.30
CA ILE A 39 -6.19 1.65 2.16
C ILE A 39 -6.03 0.84 3.43
N GLU A 40 -7.11 0.68 4.16
CA GLU A 40 -7.17 0.03 5.47
C GLU A 40 -8.28 -1.02 5.45
N THR A 41 -8.11 -2.08 6.23
CA THR A 41 -9.10 -3.13 6.46
C THR A 41 -9.52 -3.08 7.93
N ALA A 42 -10.73 -3.54 8.26
CA ALA A 42 -11.25 -3.58 9.62
C ALA A 42 -10.49 -4.54 10.54
#